data_AF-A0A9Q0YKE2-F1
#
_entry.id   AF-A0A9Q0YKE2-F1
#
_cell.length_a   1.000
_cell.length_b   1.000
_cell.length_c   1.000
_cell.angle_alpha   90.00
_cell.angle_beta   90.00
_cell.angle_gamma   90.00
#
_symmetry.space_group_name_H-M   'P 1'
#
loop_
_entity.id
_entity.type
_entity.pdbx_description
1 polymer ?
#
loop_
_entity_poly.entity_id
_entity_poly.type
_entity_poly.pdbx_seq_one_letter_code
_entity_poly.pdbx_strand_id
1 'polypeptide(L)'
;MSANKGTFEYAYWEVKFQQTELNILGVYRPPYSHKNQRTIPQFFGEFFEVLSTEISLTENTFIMGDFNIHVDVKDDSYGSNLTESMEAFGFDQLVYFETHDRGHTLDHMYAPEISDIKVTNCYAGSYISDHCFVLADLSLRKDDVMEKTIKTRCFKKLDLIKFCEILDFDDLSDVNDLDCLIEAVDVKTVKALDQLIPVTTMRITERKKSGLMMI
;
A
#
# COMPACT_ATOMS: atom_id res chain seq x y z
N MET A 1 -3.55 -6.63 -18.34
CA MET A 1 -2.89 -6.62 -19.67
C MET A 1 -2.15 -7.94 -19.83
N SER A 2 -2.10 -8.55 -21.01
CA SER A 2 -1.28 -9.74 -21.26
C SER A 2 -0.51 -9.57 -22.57
N ALA A 3 0.75 -9.96 -22.58
CA ALA A 3 1.60 -9.86 -23.76
C ALA A 3 2.58 -11.03 -23.84
N ASN A 4 3.08 -11.27 -25.05
CA ASN A 4 4.08 -12.29 -25.33
C ASN A 4 5.37 -11.59 -25.79
N LYS A 5 6.49 -11.93 -25.18
CA LYS A 5 7.83 -11.49 -25.55
C LYS A 5 8.58 -12.59 -26.29
N GLY A 6 9.74 -12.27 -26.84
CA GLY A 6 10.56 -13.23 -27.56
C GLY A 6 10.92 -14.44 -26.70
N THR A 7 11.06 -14.24 -25.39
CA THR A 7 11.56 -15.25 -24.45
C THR A 7 10.55 -15.74 -23.40
N PHE A 8 9.54 -14.95 -23.04
CA PHE A 8 8.55 -15.27 -22.01
C PHE A 8 7.17 -14.67 -22.32
N GLU A 9 6.17 -15.13 -21.57
CA GLU A 9 4.82 -14.58 -21.57
C GLU A 9 4.56 -13.92 -20.23
N TYR A 10 3.79 -12.83 -20.23
CA TYR A 10 3.38 -12.22 -18.98
C TYR A 10 1.95 -11.70 -19.02
N ALA A 11 1.36 -11.63 -17.84
CA ALA A 11 0.09 -10.99 -17.62
C ALA A 11 0.14 -10.15 -16.35
N TYR A 12 -0.40 -8.95 -16.44
CA TYR A 12 -0.42 -7.96 -15.38
C TYR A 12 -1.87 -7.68 -14.98
N TRP A 13 -2.13 -7.77 -13.67
CA TRP A 13 -3.44 -7.55 -13.07
C TRP A 13 -3.36 -6.52 -11.97
N GLU A 14 -4.36 -5.66 -11.92
CA GLU A 14 -4.55 -4.66 -10.88
C GLU A 14 -5.82 -5.02 -10.11
N VAL A 15 -5.67 -5.31 -8.81
CA VAL A 15 -6.76 -5.72 -7.94
C VAL A 15 -6.98 -4.62 -6.91
N LYS A 16 -8.08 -3.88 -7.08
CA LYS A 16 -8.42 -2.77 -6.19
C LYS A 16 -9.22 -3.26 -4.99
N PHE A 17 -8.71 -2.97 -3.80
CA PHE A 17 -9.43 -3.08 -2.55
C PHE A 17 -9.91 -1.69 -2.11
N GLN A 18 -10.73 -1.63 -1.06
CA GLN A 18 -11.26 -0.35 -0.57
C GLN A 18 -10.19 0.62 -0.06
N GLN A 19 -9.04 0.09 0.38
CA GLN A 19 -7.98 0.85 1.07
C GLN A 19 -6.62 0.77 0.39
N THR A 20 -6.43 -0.18 -0.53
CA THR A 20 -5.15 -0.40 -1.21
C THR A 20 -5.41 -1.04 -2.58
N GLU A 21 -4.37 -1.13 -3.39
CA GLU A 21 -4.35 -1.80 -4.67
C GLU A 21 -3.22 -2.83 -4.67
N LEU A 22 -3.52 -4.04 -5.10
CA LEU A 22 -2.55 -5.11 -5.28
C LEU A 22 -2.31 -5.29 -6.78
N ASN A 23 -1.06 -5.17 -7.18
CA ASN A 23 -0.63 -5.38 -8.54
C ASN A 23 0.07 -6.73 -8.65
N ILE A 24 -0.25 -7.52 -9.66
CA ILE A 24 0.30 -8.86 -9.86
C ILE A 24 0.83 -8.96 -11.28
N LEU A 25 2.13 -9.26 -11.41
CA LEU A 25 2.76 -9.63 -12.66
C LEU A 25 2.99 -11.14 -12.67
N GLY A 26 2.15 -11.86 -13.41
CA GLY A 26 2.35 -13.26 -13.74
C GLY A 26 3.35 -13.42 -14.87
N VAL A 27 4.35 -14.28 -14.70
CA VAL A 27 5.41 -14.56 -15.66
C VAL A 27 5.42 -16.06 -15.99
N TYR A 28 5.54 -16.39 -17.27
CA TYR A 28 5.83 -17.74 -17.70
C TYR A 28 6.98 -17.71 -18.71
N ARG A 29 8.13 -18.28 -18.33
CA ARG A 29 9.25 -18.50 -19.24
C ARG A 29 9.28 -19.99 -19.61
N PRO A 30 9.06 -20.36 -20.89
CA PRO A 30 9.22 -21.74 -21.32
C PRO A 30 10.65 -22.26 -21.10
N PRO A 31 10.82 -23.56 -20.77
CA PRO A 31 12.14 -24.15 -20.63
C PRO A 31 12.88 -24.16 -21.98
N TYR A 32 14.21 -24.20 -21.91
CA TYR A 32 15.04 -24.33 -23.11
C TYR A 32 14.75 -25.66 -23.81
N SER A 33 14.57 -25.63 -25.13
CA SER A 33 14.50 -26.84 -25.93
C SER A 33 15.11 -26.65 -27.32
N HIS A 34 15.43 -27.73 -28.03
CA HIS A 34 15.91 -27.63 -29.41
C HIS A 34 14.95 -26.88 -30.34
N LYS A 35 13.65 -26.94 -30.06
CA LYS A 35 12.60 -26.19 -30.77
C LYS A 35 12.49 -24.74 -30.29
N ASN A 36 12.82 -24.50 -29.02
CA ASN A 36 12.69 -23.22 -28.36
C ASN A 36 14.04 -22.78 -27.77
N GLN A 37 14.90 -22.22 -28.62
CA GLN A 37 16.29 -21.88 -28.31
C GLN A 37 16.42 -20.57 -27.50
N ARG A 38 15.40 -20.24 -26.69
CA ARG A 38 15.35 -19.03 -25.86
C ARG A 38 16.28 -19.20 -24.67
N THR A 39 17.37 -18.45 -24.65
CA THR A 39 18.38 -18.53 -23.59
C THR A 39 17.99 -17.69 -22.37
N ILE A 40 18.53 -18.02 -21.20
CA ILE A 40 18.30 -17.24 -19.97
C ILE A 40 18.84 -15.80 -20.10
N PRO A 41 20.03 -15.54 -20.68
CA PRO A 41 20.50 -14.17 -20.89
C PRO A 41 19.56 -13.30 -21.74
N GLN A 42 18.97 -13.86 -22.81
CA GLN A 42 17.97 -13.14 -23.61
C GLN A 42 16.73 -12.83 -22.77
N PHE A 43 16.31 -13.80 -21.95
CA PHE A 43 15.20 -13.60 -21.03
C PHE A 43 15.48 -12.47 -20.03
N PHE A 44 16.65 -12.42 -19.39
CA PHE A 44 16.99 -11.33 -18.48
C PHE A 44 16.92 -9.97 -19.18
N GLY A 45 17.47 -9.85 -20.40
CA GLY A 45 17.38 -8.62 -21.17
C GLY A 45 15.94 -8.15 -21.37
N GLU A 46 15.08 -9.03 -21.89
CA GLU A 46 13.67 -8.69 -22.15
C GLU A 46 12.86 -8.49 -20.86
N PHE A 47 13.11 -9.29 -19.82
CA PHE A 47 12.37 -9.25 -18.56
C PHE A 47 12.64 -7.96 -17.80
N PHE A 48 13.90 -7.58 -17.61
CA PHE A 48 14.24 -6.34 -16.92
C PHE A 48 13.89 -5.09 -17.75
N GLU A 49 13.89 -5.18 -19.09
CA GLU A 49 13.33 -4.12 -19.94
C GLU A 49 11.83 -3.96 -19.67
N VAL A 50 11.05 -5.04 -19.60
CA VAL A 50 9.61 -4.99 -19.27
C VAL A 50 9.38 -4.38 -17.89
N LEU A 51 10.14 -4.82 -16.87
CA LEU A 51 10.03 -4.28 -15.52
C LEU A 51 10.35 -2.78 -15.43
N SER A 52 11.28 -2.29 -16.25
CA SER A 52 11.71 -0.89 -16.23
C SER A 52 10.90 0.05 -17.12
N THR A 53 10.26 -0.47 -18.18
CA THR A 53 9.64 0.37 -19.21
C THR A 53 8.14 0.16 -19.42
N GLU A 54 7.63 -1.06 -19.19
CA GLU A 54 6.24 -1.42 -19.53
C GLU A 54 5.34 -1.55 -18.31
N ILE A 55 5.90 -2.01 -17.19
CA ILE A 55 5.16 -2.22 -15.95
C ILE A 55 5.39 -1.02 -15.03
N SER A 56 4.29 -0.47 -14.51
CA SER A 56 4.36 0.51 -13.42
C SER A 56 4.64 -0.24 -12.12
N LEU A 57 5.92 -0.44 -11.80
CA LEU A 57 6.31 -1.03 -10.51
C LEU A 57 5.92 -0.07 -9.39
N THR A 58 5.17 -0.59 -8.43
CA THR A 58 4.70 0.12 -7.24
C THR A 58 5.08 -0.67 -6.00
N GLU A 59 5.00 -0.05 -4.82
CA GLU A 59 5.18 -0.71 -3.52
C GLU A 59 4.15 -1.83 -3.24
N ASN A 60 3.18 -2.06 -4.13
CA ASN A 60 2.21 -3.14 -4.03
C ASN A 60 2.23 -4.09 -5.24
N THR A 61 3.30 -4.07 -6.04
CA THR A 61 3.45 -4.99 -7.18
C THR A 61 4.14 -6.27 -6.74
N PHE A 62 3.50 -7.40 -6.95
CA PHE A 62 4.06 -8.74 -6.72
C PHE A 62 4.35 -9.39 -8.07
N ILE A 63 5.46 -10.13 -8.17
CA ILE A 63 5.84 -10.83 -9.39
C ILE A 63 5.86 -12.32 -9.09
N MET A 64 5.21 -13.14 -9.91
CA MET A 64 5.15 -14.57 -9.67
C MET A 64 4.98 -15.39 -10.94
N GLY A 65 5.34 -16.67 -10.86
CA GLY A 65 5.05 -17.65 -11.91
C GLY A 65 6.20 -18.61 -12.14
N ASP A 66 6.15 -19.33 -13.26
CA ASP A 66 7.14 -20.35 -13.62
C ASP A 66 8.25 -19.73 -14.49
N PHE A 67 9.44 -19.63 -13.91
CA PHE A 67 10.61 -19.06 -14.57
C PHE A 67 11.44 -20.14 -15.29
N ASN A 68 11.25 -21.43 -14.99
CA ASN A 68 12.12 -22.51 -15.46
C ASN A 68 13.62 -22.17 -15.28
N ILE A 69 13.97 -21.58 -14.14
CA ILE A 69 15.34 -21.22 -13.72
C ILE A 69 15.51 -21.77 -12.30
N HIS A 70 16.59 -22.51 -12.05
CA HIS A 70 16.84 -23.08 -10.74
C HIS A 70 17.43 -22.02 -9.80
N VAL A 71 16.77 -21.78 -8.66
CA VAL A 71 17.29 -20.90 -7.59
C VAL A 71 17.83 -21.68 -6.38
N ASP A 72 17.51 -22.98 -6.30
CA ASP A 72 17.96 -23.90 -5.26
C ASP A 72 19.36 -24.51 -5.51
N VAL A 73 19.90 -24.37 -6.73
CA VAL A 73 21.16 -24.99 -7.15
C VAL A 73 22.33 -24.03 -6.91
N LYS A 74 23.17 -24.33 -5.92
CA LYS A 74 24.29 -23.47 -5.48
C LYS A 74 25.27 -23.03 -6.57
N ASP A 75 25.50 -23.87 -7.57
CA ASP A 75 26.45 -23.61 -8.65
C ASP A 75 25.77 -23.09 -9.94
N ASP A 76 24.46 -22.83 -9.91
CA ASP A 76 23.74 -22.22 -11.02
C ASP A 76 23.83 -20.69 -10.94
N SER A 77 24.73 -20.12 -11.75
CA SER A 77 24.93 -18.68 -11.84
C SER A 77 23.68 -17.92 -12.29
N TYR A 78 22.74 -18.56 -13.00
CA TYR A 78 21.54 -17.86 -13.44
C TYR A 78 20.55 -17.63 -12.32
N GLY A 79 20.38 -18.61 -11.42
CA GLY A 79 19.52 -18.47 -10.24
C GLY A 79 20.00 -17.35 -9.31
N SER A 80 21.31 -17.34 -9.00
CA SER A 80 21.91 -16.31 -8.17
C SER A 80 21.78 -14.93 -8.82
N ASN A 81 22.12 -14.81 -10.11
CA ASN A 81 22.03 -13.53 -10.82
C ASN A 81 20.59 -13.00 -10.90
N LEU A 82 19.59 -13.87 -11.09
CA LEU A 82 18.19 -13.46 -11.06
C LEU A 82 17.80 -12.92 -9.70
N THR A 83 18.16 -13.63 -8.63
CA THR A 83 17.85 -13.24 -7.25
C THR A 83 18.49 -11.89 -6.90
N GLU A 84 19.80 -11.74 -7.14
CA GLU A 84 20.53 -10.48 -6.92
C GLU A 84 19.96 -9.32 -7.75
N SER A 85 19.54 -9.59 -8.98
CA SER A 85 18.93 -8.56 -9.84
C SER A 85 17.56 -8.15 -9.32
N MET A 86 16.73 -9.10 -8.85
CA MET A 86 15.43 -8.78 -8.26
C MET A 86 15.57 -8.00 -6.96
N GLU A 87 16.53 -8.35 -6.11
CA GLU A 87 16.89 -7.58 -4.92
C GLU A 87 17.30 -6.14 -5.28
N ALA A 88 18.10 -5.96 -6.35
CA ALA A 88 18.45 -4.63 -6.84
C ALA A 88 17.25 -3.82 -7.38
N PHE A 89 16.19 -4.50 -7.83
CA PHE A 89 14.90 -3.89 -8.17
C PHE A 89 13.99 -3.65 -6.95
N GLY A 90 14.45 -3.97 -5.73
CA GLY A 90 13.70 -3.81 -4.48
C GLY A 90 12.71 -4.93 -4.20
N PHE A 91 13.01 -6.15 -4.64
CA PHE A 91 12.15 -7.31 -4.44
C PHE A 91 12.86 -8.44 -3.68
N ASP A 92 12.13 -9.03 -2.73
CA ASP A 92 12.54 -10.21 -1.99
C ASP A 92 11.88 -11.47 -2.58
N GLN A 93 12.67 -12.51 -2.81
CA GLN A 93 12.13 -13.83 -3.13
C GLN A 93 11.46 -14.43 -1.89
N LEU A 94 10.29 -15.06 -2.08
CA LEU A 94 9.52 -15.68 -1.00
C LEU A 94 9.53 -17.21 -1.05
N VAL A 95 9.82 -17.79 -2.21
CA VAL A 95 9.79 -19.24 -2.42
C VAL A 95 11.18 -19.81 -2.19
N TYR A 96 11.33 -20.57 -1.11
CA TYR A 96 12.56 -21.29 -0.74
C TYR A 96 12.29 -22.77 -0.48
N PHE A 97 11.28 -23.32 -1.17
CA PHE A 97 10.84 -24.69 -1.06
C PHE A 97 10.63 -25.27 -2.45
N GLU A 98 10.67 -26.60 -2.55
CA GLU A 98 10.49 -27.34 -3.79
C GLU A 98 9.10 -27.06 -4.40
N THR A 99 9.06 -26.64 -5.66
CA THR A 99 7.81 -26.37 -6.38
C THR A 99 7.52 -27.44 -7.44
N HIS A 100 8.55 -28.17 -7.86
CA HIS A 100 8.45 -29.28 -8.80
C HIS A 100 8.66 -30.63 -8.08
N ASP A 101 7.98 -31.68 -8.53
CA ASP A 101 8.04 -33.05 -7.99
C ASP A 101 9.43 -33.72 -8.06
N ARG A 102 10.39 -33.08 -8.74
CA ARG A 102 11.79 -33.49 -8.84
C ARG A 102 12.69 -32.82 -7.79
N GLY A 103 12.10 -32.05 -6.88
CA GLY A 103 12.80 -31.39 -5.79
C GLY A 103 13.51 -30.11 -6.18
N HIS A 104 12.97 -29.38 -7.18
CA HIS A 104 13.54 -28.12 -7.64
C HIS A 104 12.58 -26.95 -7.40
N THR A 105 13.15 -25.76 -7.28
CA THR A 105 12.40 -24.50 -7.16
C THR A 105 12.47 -23.78 -8.51
N LEU A 106 11.38 -23.84 -9.27
CA LEU A 106 11.26 -23.22 -10.60
C LEU A 106 10.17 -22.15 -10.65
N ASP A 107 9.19 -22.25 -9.75
CA ASP A 107 8.12 -21.27 -9.58
C ASP A 107 8.54 -20.26 -8.52
N HIS A 108 8.62 -18.99 -8.92
CA HIS A 108 9.10 -17.94 -8.03
C HIS A 108 7.96 -17.01 -7.64
N MET A 109 8.11 -16.39 -6.48
CA MET A 109 7.27 -15.28 -6.03
C MET A 109 8.18 -14.24 -5.40
N TYR A 110 8.06 -13.01 -5.89
CA TYR A 110 8.81 -11.85 -5.46
C TYR A 110 7.85 -10.81 -4.89
N ALA A 111 8.12 -10.37 -3.68
CA ALA A 111 7.39 -9.29 -3.01
C ALA A 111 8.25 -8.03 -2.96
N PRO A 112 7.65 -6.84 -3.05
CA PRO A 112 8.39 -5.61 -2.87
C PRO A 112 8.88 -5.51 -1.42
N GLU A 113 10.16 -5.14 -1.23
CA GLU A 113 10.81 -5.03 0.09
C GLU A 113 10.04 -4.06 1.01
N ILE A 114 9.53 -2.97 0.42
CA ILE A 114 8.71 -1.98 1.09
C ILE A 114 7.30 -2.06 0.51
N SER A 115 6.34 -2.48 1.35
CA SER A 115 4.94 -2.60 0.99
C SER A 115 4.02 -2.35 2.18
N ASP A 116 2.86 -1.74 1.93
CA ASP A 116 1.75 -1.74 2.89
C ASP A 116 1.02 -3.11 2.91
N ILE A 117 1.25 -3.98 1.93
CA ILE A 117 0.73 -5.34 1.90
C ILE A 117 1.75 -6.27 2.55
N LYS A 118 1.44 -6.75 3.75
CA LYS A 118 2.34 -7.65 4.47
C LYS A 118 2.10 -9.09 4.05
N VAL A 119 3.15 -9.77 3.59
CA VAL A 119 3.16 -11.22 3.42
C VAL A 119 3.34 -11.86 4.80
N THR A 120 2.38 -12.67 5.20
CA THR A 120 2.41 -13.35 6.52
C THR A 120 2.91 -14.78 6.43
N ASN A 121 2.70 -15.42 5.29
CA ASN A 121 3.13 -16.79 5.04
C ASN A 121 3.31 -17.02 3.53
N CYS A 122 4.23 -17.91 3.15
CA CYS A 122 4.40 -18.42 1.79
C CYS A 122 4.71 -19.91 1.88
N TYR A 123 3.93 -20.75 1.20
CA TYR A 123 3.98 -22.21 1.39
C TYR A 123 3.52 -22.99 0.15
N ALA A 124 3.96 -24.24 0.08
CA ALA A 124 3.54 -25.19 -0.94
C ALA A 124 2.12 -25.70 -0.66
N GLY A 125 1.28 -25.67 -1.68
CA GLY A 125 -0.03 -26.31 -1.72
C GLY A 125 0.04 -27.73 -2.27
N SER A 126 -1.09 -28.24 -2.77
CA SER A 126 -1.17 -29.56 -3.37
C SER A 126 -0.50 -29.61 -4.75
N TYR A 127 0.14 -30.74 -5.06
CA TYR A 127 0.52 -31.11 -6.41
C TYR A 127 -0.72 -31.54 -7.20
N ILE A 128 -0.98 -30.86 -8.31
CA ILE A 128 -1.99 -31.28 -9.30
C ILE A 128 -1.34 -31.75 -10.60
N SER A 129 -0.05 -31.45 -10.78
CA SER A 129 0.83 -32.00 -11.81
C SER A 129 2.23 -32.20 -11.20
N ASP A 130 3.24 -32.27 -12.05
CA ASP A 130 4.65 -32.10 -11.70
C ASP A 130 4.96 -30.79 -10.95
N HIS A 131 4.09 -29.78 -11.00
CA HIS A 131 4.17 -28.55 -10.20
C HIS A 131 3.14 -28.52 -9.06
N CYS A 132 3.51 -27.96 -7.91
CA CYS A 132 2.59 -27.63 -6.82
C CYS A 132 2.08 -26.20 -6.91
N PHE A 133 0.97 -25.91 -6.23
CA PHE A 133 0.56 -24.52 -6.02
C PHE A 133 1.52 -23.80 -5.08
N VAL A 134 1.95 -22.60 -5.46
CA VAL A 134 2.61 -21.66 -4.55
C VAL A 134 1.55 -20.73 -3.97
N LEU A 135 1.37 -20.76 -2.65
CA LEU A 135 0.36 -19.99 -1.94
C LEU A 135 1.03 -18.96 -1.04
N ALA A 136 0.42 -17.78 -0.92
CA ALA A 136 0.85 -16.74 0.01
C ALA A 136 -0.34 -16.07 0.69
N ASP A 137 -0.22 -15.87 2.00
CA ASP A 137 -1.23 -15.22 2.82
C ASP A 137 -0.89 -13.73 2.97
N LEU A 138 -1.73 -12.88 2.38
CA LEU A 138 -1.53 -11.43 2.36
C LEU A 138 -2.41 -10.73 3.40
N SER A 139 -1.78 -9.91 4.24
CA SER A 139 -2.45 -9.01 5.17
C SER A 139 -2.45 -7.60 4.59
N LEU A 140 -3.60 -7.20 4.03
CA LEU A 140 -3.84 -5.83 3.60
C LEU A 140 -3.98 -4.96 4.86
N ARG A 141 -3.06 -4.00 5.06
CA ARG A 141 -3.09 -3.11 6.22
C ARG A 141 -4.40 -2.33 6.21
N LYS A 142 -5.26 -2.58 7.20
CA LYS A 142 -6.38 -1.72 7.51
C LYS A 142 -5.78 -0.51 8.23
N ASP A 143 -5.85 0.68 7.64
CA ASP A 143 -5.58 1.89 8.43
C ASP A 143 -6.44 1.79 9.70
N ASP A 144 -5.78 1.83 10.86
CA ASP A 144 -6.49 1.75 12.13
C ASP A 144 -7.51 2.89 12.17
N VAL A 145 -8.77 2.50 12.05
CA VAL A 145 -9.89 3.43 12.13
C VAL A 145 -10.00 3.82 13.60
N MET A 146 -9.34 4.91 13.98
CA MET A 146 -9.54 5.48 15.31
C MET A 146 -10.83 6.31 15.30
N GLU A 147 -11.83 5.82 16.02
CA GLU A 147 -12.96 6.66 16.39
C GLU A 147 -12.48 7.65 17.46
N LYS A 148 -12.47 8.93 17.10
CA LYS A 148 -12.25 10.01 18.07
C LYS A 148 -13.57 10.70 18.36
N THR A 149 -13.75 11.02 19.62
CA THR A 149 -14.86 11.85 20.08
C THR A 149 -14.33 13.28 20.24
N ILE A 150 -14.81 14.21 19.41
CA ILE A 150 -14.44 15.62 19.51
C ILE A 150 -15.59 16.44 20.10
N LYS A 151 -15.25 17.49 20.83
CA LYS A 151 -16.19 18.53 21.26
C LYS A 151 -16.17 19.65 20.23
N THR A 152 -17.32 19.98 19.66
CA THR A 152 -17.44 21.02 18.63
C THR A 152 -18.79 21.74 18.70
N ARG A 153 -18.88 22.92 18.09
CA ARG A 153 -20.12 23.68 17.93
C ARG A 153 -20.59 23.59 16.48
N CYS A 154 -21.90 23.51 16.25
CA CYS A 154 -22.45 23.48 14.91
C CYS A 154 -22.56 24.91 14.34
N PHE A 155 -21.44 25.51 13.94
CA PHE A 155 -21.41 26.89 13.41
C PHE A 155 -22.32 27.10 12.19
N LYS A 156 -22.65 26.04 11.45
CA LYS A 156 -23.65 26.08 10.36
C LYS A 156 -25.05 26.48 10.83
N LYS A 157 -25.37 26.30 12.11
CA LYS A 157 -26.65 26.68 12.74
C LYS A 157 -26.59 28.04 13.44
N LEU A 158 -25.46 28.74 13.38
CA LEU A 158 -25.33 30.05 14.01
C LEU A 158 -26.19 31.07 13.28
N ASP A 159 -27.14 31.66 14.00
CA ASP A 159 -27.88 32.84 13.55
C ASP A 159 -27.06 34.09 13.89
N LEU A 160 -26.46 34.71 12.87
CA LEU A 160 -25.58 35.87 13.03
C LEU A 160 -26.31 37.10 13.59
N ILE A 161 -27.60 37.26 13.29
CA ILE A 161 -28.37 38.43 13.74
C ILE A 161 -28.55 38.33 15.26
N LYS A 162 -29.04 37.17 15.74
CA LYS A 162 -29.18 36.92 17.18
C LYS A 162 -27.86 36.93 17.93
N PHE A 163 -26.78 36.50 17.26
CA PHE A 163 -25.45 36.54 17.85
C PHE A 163 -24.99 37.98 18.11
N CYS A 164 -25.17 38.89 17.15
CA CYS A 164 -24.88 40.31 17.34
C CYS A 164 -25.79 40.96 18.38
N GLU A 165 -27.07 40.58 18.46
CA GLU A 165 -27.99 41.08 19.49
C GLU A 165 -27.58 40.68 20.92
N ILE A 166 -26.98 39.49 21.09
CA ILE A 166 -26.51 39.00 22.40
C ILE A 166 -25.13 39.57 22.74
N LEU A 167 -24.27 39.77 21.74
CA LEU A 167 -22.97 40.41 21.88
C LEU A 167 -23.11 41.93 21.98
N ASP A 168 -23.73 42.38 23.07
CA ASP A 168 -23.68 43.78 23.48
C ASP A 168 -22.38 44.03 24.26
N PHE A 169 -21.60 45.01 23.80
CA PHE A 169 -20.33 45.43 24.38
C PHE A 169 -20.33 46.89 24.87
N ASP A 170 -21.49 47.55 24.86
CA ASP A 170 -21.59 48.97 25.25
C ASP A 170 -21.16 49.21 26.71
N ASP A 171 -21.31 48.19 27.56
CA ASP A 171 -20.90 48.15 28.97
C ASP A 171 -19.38 47.90 29.19
N LEU A 172 -18.60 47.62 28.15
CA LEU A 172 -17.14 47.44 28.25
C LEU A 172 -16.36 48.75 28.11
N SER A 173 -17.04 49.85 27.82
CA SER A 173 -16.43 51.17 27.58
C SER A 173 -15.71 51.77 28.79
N ASP A 174 -16.06 51.34 30.01
CA ASP A 174 -15.50 51.85 31.27
C ASP A 174 -14.32 51.00 31.83
N VAL A 175 -13.91 49.94 31.14
CA VAL A 175 -12.83 49.05 31.61
C VAL A 175 -11.47 49.60 31.14
N ASN A 176 -10.66 50.10 32.09
CA ASN A 176 -9.35 50.72 31.79
C ASN A 176 -8.18 49.74 31.73
N ASP A 177 -8.40 48.47 32.09
CA ASP A 177 -7.37 47.44 32.09
C ASP A 177 -7.52 46.50 30.88
N LEU A 178 -6.44 46.31 30.13
CA LEU A 178 -6.46 45.57 28.87
C LEU A 178 -6.70 44.08 29.08
N ASP A 179 -6.12 43.49 30.13
CA ASP A 179 -6.30 42.07 30.42
C ASP A 179 -7.75 41.80 30.86
N CYS A 180 -8.32 42.67 31.70
CA CYS A 180 -9.75 42.62 32.06
C CYS A 180 -10.68 42.77 30.86
N LEU A 181 -10.34 43.63 29.88
CA LEU A 181 -11.11 43.80 28.65
C LEU A 181 -11.11 42.51 27.81
N ILE A 182 -9.95 41.89 27.61
CA ILE A 182 -9.82 40.64 26.84
C ILE A 182 -10.63 39.53 27.49
N GLU A 183 -10.50 39.37 28.81
CA GLU A 183 -11.28 38.37 29.56
C GLU A 183 -12.79 38.62 29.44
N ALA A 184 -13.24 39.87 29.56
CA ALA A 184 -14.64 40.22 29.45
C ALA A 184 -15.22 39.93 28.06
N VAL A 185 -14.46 40.23 27.00
CA VAL A 185 -14.84 39.92 25.61
C VAL A 185 -14.92 38.42 25.40
N ASP A 186 -13.93 37.65 25.86
CA ASP A 186 -13.91 36.19 25.73
C ASP A 186 -15.10 35.55 26.46
N VAL A 187 -15.36 35.96 27.71
CA VAL A 187 -16.48 35.45 28.51
C VAL A 187 -17.82 35.73 27.83
N LYS A 188 -18.04 36.96 27.34
CA LYS A 188 -19.28 37.32 26.64
C LYS A 188 -19.46 36.54 25.35
N THR A 189 -18.39 36.42 24.56
CA THR A 189 -18.41 35.68 23.30
C THR A 189 -18.72 34.21 23.52
N VAL A 190 -18.07 33.57 24.51
CA VAL A 190 -18.35 32.17 24.86
C VAL A 190 -19.79 32.01 25.34
N LYS A 191 -20.30 32.91 26.18
CA LYS A 191 -21.69 32.85 26.67
C LYS A 191 -22.71 32.97 25.55
N ALA A 192 -22.50 33.89 24.60
CA ALA A 192 -23.35 34.04 23.43
C ALA A 192 -23.33 32.78 22.54
N LEU A 193 -22.14 32.20 22.32
CA LEU A 193 -21.99 30.96 21.57
C LEU A 193 -22.64 29.77 22.27
N ASP A 194 -22.53 29.67 23.58
CA ASP A 194 -23.13 28.56 24.35
C ASP A 194 -24.65 28.65 24.39
N GLN A 195 -25.22 29.85 24.30
CA GLN A 195 -26.66 30.05 24.20
C GLN A 195 -27.22 29.67 22.80
N LEU A 196 -26.51 30.01 21.73
CA LEU A 196 -26.99 29.80 20.35
C LEU A 196 -26.58 28.44 19.76
N ILE A 197 -25.34 28.03 19.99
CA ILE A 197 -24.73 26.82 19.42
C ILE A 197 -23.88 26.10 20.49
N PRO A 198 -24.52 25.51 21.53
CA PRO A 198 -23.81 24.86 22.61
C PRO A 198 -22.85 23.78 22.12
N VAL A 199 -21.80 23.53 22.90
CA VAL A 199 -20.82 22.49 22.60
C VAL A 199 -21.51 21.13 22.55
N THR A 200 -21.39 20.48 21.41
CA THR A 200 -21.87 19.12 21.16
C THR A 200 -20.70 18.17 21.02
N THR A 201 -20.97 16.91 21.32
CA THR A 201 -19.99 15.84 21.16
C THR A 201 -20.27 15.12 19.85
N MET A 202 -19.27 15.05 18.96
CA MET A 202 -19.38 14.40 17.67
C MET A 202 -18.35 13.28 17.58
N ARG A 203 -18.82 12.08 17.18
CA ARG A 203 -17.92 11.00 16.81
C ARG A 203 -17.43 11.26 15.40
N ILE A 204 -16.11 11.34 15.25
CA ILE A 204 -15.46 11.44 13.96
C ILE A 204 -14.58 10.23 13.75
N THR A 205 -14.59 9.78 12.51
CA THR A 205 -13.70 8.74 12.04
C THR A 205 -12.48 9.43 11.47
N GLU A 206 -11.37 9.41 12.19
CA GLU A 206 -10.12 9.99 11.70
C GLU A 206 -9.26 8.87 11.11
N ARG A 207 -8.92 9.02 9.83
CA ARG A 207 -7.98 8.11 9.17
C ARG A 207 -6.58 8.69 9.38
N LYS A 208 -5.74 8.00 10.13
CA LYS A 208 -4.31 8.30 10.12
C LYS A 208 -3.82 7.98 8.70
N LYS A 209 -3.45 9.01 7.93
CA LYS A 209 -2.52 8.77 6.82
C LYS A 209 -1.23 8.30 7.47
N SER A 210 -0.79 7.09 7.16
CA SER A 210 0.59 6.66 7.37
C SER A 210 1.48 7.78 6.84
N GLY A 211 2.22 8.40 7.76
CA GLY A 211 2.98 9.60 7.48
C GLY A 211 4.06 9.30 6.45
N LEU A 212 4.15 10.19 5.46
CA LEU A 212 5.40 10.50 4.79
C LEU A 212 6.45 10.73 5.88
N MET A 213 7.33 9.77 6.11
CA MET A 213 8.54 10.00 6.89
C MET A 213 9.50 10.72 5.94
N MET A 214 9.34 12.06 5.84
CA MET A 214 10.41 12.88 5.29
C MET A 214 11.57 12.82 6.28
N ILE A 215 12.66 12.24 5.79
CA ILE A 215 14.00 12.30 6.37
C ILE A 215 14.50 13.75 6.34
#